data_AF-A0AB34PVZ3-F1
#
_entry.id   AF-A0AB34PVZ3-F1
#
_cell.length_a   1.000
_cell.length_b   1.000
_cell.length_c   1.000
_cell.angle_alpha   90.00
_cell.angle_beta   90.00
_cell.angle_gamma   90.00
#
_symmetry.space_group_name_H-M   'P 1'
#
loop_
_entity.id
_entity.type
_entity.pdbx_description
1 polymer ?
#
loop_
_entity_poly.entity_id
_entity_poly.type
_entity_poly.pdbx_seq_one_letter_code
_entity_poly.pdbx_strand_id
1 'polypeptide(L)'
;MVITSIDIDLFINLGELPSEVIALILVLLPKCMLPELLYCLPIRKIVASNILSNVNIIDEIRRHKFSDMPGDGYSECVCEQFELTLSNLKQGIRQWNVFPRCVHLNHTNQLENVRDEYPELLVDAQSINGSFLGNEDQSSEESLRGFFTSKFKFDSLTLSYFRNPLTIPPIATNVTLRNVRMNNYVIPGVKKLDISVCFDNDESHLYMFSPDLEDLRIYTERSMQVILPPNLRKLAIVTESYPISFISEEMVNLKHLSLLWPGMSSFEQTGIEAPNLETLILESINVADFTGLQNLEHLKQLEVVQSIFPIGLFNEGFPELEMLSFSDCIFPDFEDFNNSSLIFSSNLKELRIKNSGFSSVHFSNFVQPPTLKILDLDSLSFNYEHLGENLSYIHVRASKATLKSDFRIPPMTEKFTLNASYLTFESMDFMYHLPTNLASLHLSAKRSGKLYPITQMVEWPSKMSEINFKNFNIDYFKLKQLNL
;
A
#
# COMPACT_ATOMS: atom_id res chain seq x y z
N MET A 1 9.21 -19.24 0.86
CA MET A 1 9.48 -20.65 1.18
C MET A 1 9.55 -21.39 -0.15
N VAL A 2 10.71 -21.90 -0.54
CA VAL A 2 10.86 -22.61 -1.83
C VAL A 2 10.58 -24.08 -1.58
N ILE A 3 9.45 -24.58 -2.10
CA ILE A 3 9.08 -26.00 -1.99
C ILE A 3 9.67 -26.70 -3.20
N THR A 4 10.76 -27.44 -2.99
CA THR A 4 11.56 -28.10 -4.03
C THR A 4 11.12 -29.52 -4.33
N SER A 5 10.22 -30.12 -3.53
CA SER A 5 9.59 -31.42 -3.80
C SER A 5 8.34 -31.63 -2.95
N ILE A 6 7.45 -32.53 -3.38
CA ILE A 6 6.29 -32.97 -2.57
C ILE A 6 6.74 -34.12 -1.67
N ASP A 7 6.93 -33.86 -0.39
CA ASP A 7 7.11 -34.91 0.62
C ASP A 7 5.76 -35.57 0.90
N ILE A 8 5.49 -36.70 0.25
CA ILE A 8 4.22 -37.42 0.36
C ILE A 8 3.95 -37.84 1.82
N ASP A 9 4.98 -38.20 2.58
CA ASP A 9 4.83 -38.63 3.97
C ASP A 9 4.39 -37.46 4.86
N LEU A 10 4.92 -36.25 4.60
CA LEU A 10 4.45 -35.02 5.23
C LEU A 10 2.94 -34.81 4.98
N PHE A 11 2.48 -34.92 3.73
CA PHE A 11 1.08 -34.68 3.38
C PHE A 11 0.12 -35.78 3.84
N ILE A 12 0.60 -37.01 3.99
CA ILE A 12 -0.16 -38.09 4.64
C ILE A 12 -0.35 -37.76 6.11
N ASN A 13 0.70 -37.34 6.82
CA ASN A 13 0.65 -36.98 8.23
C ASN A 13 -0.24 -35.74 8.48
N LEU A 14 -0.36 -34.82 7.52
CA LEU A 14 -1.32 -33.70 7.63
C LEU A 14 -2.77 -34.18 7.81
N GLY A 15 -3.11 -35.40 7.39
CA GLY A 15 -4.44 -35.98 7.57
C GLY A 15 -4.85 -36.17 9.03
N GLU A 16 -3.91 -36.10 9.98
CA GLU A 16 -4.18 -36.18 11.42
C GLU A 16 -4.62 -34.84 12.02
N LEU A 17 -4.48 -33.74 11.29
CA LEU A 17 -4.85 -32.40 11.74
C LEU A 17 -6.34 -32.09 11.51
N PRO A 18 -6.92 -31.13 12.25
CA PRO A 18 -8.26 -30.62 11.96
C PRO A 18 -8.38 -30.05 10.55
N SER A 19 -9.56 -30.20 9.93
CA SER A 19 -9.83 -29.78 8.55
C SER A 19 -9.54 -28.31 8.29
N GLU A 20 -9.78 -27.45 9.27
CA GLU A 20 -9.57 -26.01 9.19
C GLU A 20 -8.07 -25.68 9.11
N VAL A 21 -7.25 -26.42 9.85
CA VAL A 21 -5.79 -26.26 9.86
C VAL A 21 -5.22 -26.72 8.52
N ILE A 22 -5.68 -27.86 7.99
CA ILE A 22 -5.27 -28.36 6.68
C ILE A 22 -5.64 -27.34 5.59
N ALA A 23 -6.86 -26.79 5.62
CA ALA A 23 -7.29 -25.78 4.67
C ALA A 23 -6.41 -24.53 4.68
N LEU A 24 -6.02 -24.03 5.87
CA LEU A 24 -5.10 -22.90 6.03
C LEU A 24 -3.72 -23.22 5.44
N ILE A 25 -3.19 -24.42 5.68
CA ILE A 25 -1.90 -24.85 5.10
C ILE A 25 -1.98 -24.87 3.57
N LEU A 26 -3.04 -25.44 2.99
CA LEU A 26 -3.22 -25.54 1.55
C LEU A 26 -3.34 -24.18 0.85
N VAL A 27 -3.87 -23.15 1.53
CA VAL A 27 -3.93 -21.78 0.99
C VAL A 27 -2.53 -21.23 0.72
N LEU A 28 -1.54 -21.59 1.54
CA LEU A 28 -0.16 -21.13 1.46
C LEU A 28 0.67 -21.88 0.41
N LEU A 29 0.16 -22.97 -0.16
CA LEU A 29 0.87 -23.75 -1.17
C LEU A 29 0.70 -23.17 -2.58
N PRO A 30 1.71 -23.32 -3.45
CA PRO A 30 1.58 -23.03 -4.88
C PRO A 30 0.39 -23.77 -5.49
N LYS A 31 -0.48 -23.06 -6.21
CA LYS A 31 -1.71 -23.65 -6.76
C LYS A 31 -1.44 -24.81 -7.72
N CYS A 32 -0.33 -24.77 -8.44
CA CYS A 32 0.11 -25.84 -9.34
C CYS A 32 0.42 -27.18 -8.64
N MET A 33 0.68 -27.16 -7.33
CA MET A 33 0.99 -28.36 -6.55
C MET A 33 -0.28 -29.12 -6.10
N LEU A 34 -1.41 -28.42 -5.96
CA LEU A 34 -2.65 -29.00 -5.43
C LEU A 34 -3.16 -30.25 -6.18
N PRO A 35 -3.04 -30.37 -7.52
CA PRO A 35 -3.49 -31.57 -8.24
C PRO A 35 -2.79 -32.84 -7.78
N GLU A 36 -1.50 -32.75 -7.44
CA GLU A 36 -0.72 -33.91 -7.00
C GLU A 36 -1.15 -34.35 -5.60
N LEU A 37 -1.58 -33.40 -4.77
CA LEU A 37 -2.14 -33.68 -3.45
C LEU A 37 -3.52 -34.35 -3.50
N LEU A 38 -4.19 -34.39 -4.65
CA LEU A 38 -5.42 -35.18 -4.80
C LEU A 38 -5.15 -36.69 -4.67
N TYR A 39 -3.92 -37.15 -4.94
CA TYR A 39 -3.58 -38.56 -4.74
C TYR A 39 -3.47 -38.92 -3.25
N CYS A 40 -3.19 -37.95 -2.38
CA CYS A 40 -3.10 -38.13 -0.93
C CYS A 40 -4.49 -38.37 -0.31
N LEU A 41 -4.84 -39.65 -0.11
CA LEU A 41 -6.15 -40.09 0.38
C LEU A 41 -6.65 -39.34 1.64
N PRO A 42 -5.83 -39.08 2.68
CA PRO A 42 -6.32 -38.46 3.92
C PRO A 42 -6.84 -37.03 3.73
N ILE A 43 -6.19 -36.25 2.87
CA ILE A 43 -6.49 -34.82 2.68
C ILE A 43 -7.26 -34.53 1.38
N ARG A 44 -7.47 -35.55 0.54
CA ARG A 44 -8.01 -35.43 -0.83
C ARG A 44 -9.25 -34.56 -0.96
N LYS A 45 -10.23 -34.72 -0.05
CA LYS A 45 -11.47 -33.94 -0.08
C LYS A 45 -11.24 -32.46 0.19
N ILE A 46 -10.34 -32.14 1.11
CA ILE A 46 -9.99 -30.77 1.49
C ILE A 46 -9.21 -30.11 0.33
N VAL A 47 -8.30 -30.86 -0.29
CA VAL A 47 -7.57 -30.43 -1.49
C VAL A 47 -8.53 -30.14 -2.64
N ALA A 48 -9.46 -31.05 -2.94
CA ALA A 48 -10.47 -30.85 -3.97
C ALA A 48 -11.34 -29.61 -3.69
N SER A 49 -11.74 -29.41 -2.43
CA SER A 49 -12.47 -28.21 -2.01
C SER A 49 -11.66 -26.94 -2.22
N ASN A 50 -10.35 -26.94 -1.91
CA ASN A 50 -9.48 -25.79 -2.12
C ASN A 50 -9.30 -25.46 -3.60
N ILE A 51 -9.10 -26.48 -4.44
CA ILE A 51 -9.00 -26.37 -5.90
C ILE A 51 -10.28 -25.75 -6.49
N LEU A 52 -11.45 -26.25 -6.09
CA LEU A 52 -12.73 -25.83 -6.64
C LEU A 52 -13.24 -24.52 -6.04
N SER A 53 -12.69 -24.05 -4.91
CA SER A 53 -13.21 -22.87 -4.21
C SER A 53 -12.96 -21.56 -4.95
N ASN A 54 -11.84 -21.41 -5.66
CA ASN A 54 -11.49 -20.18 -6.38
C ASN A 54 -10.90 -20.53 -7.76
N VAL A 55 -11.76 -20.46 -8.78
CA VAL A 55 -11.47 -21.02 -10.11
C VAL A 55 -11.42 -19.94 -11.17
N ASN A 56 -10.39 -19.98 -11.99
CA ASN A 56 -10.31 -19.22 -13.24
C ASN A 56 -10.69 -20.15 -14.41
N ILE A 57 -11.77 -19.83 -15.10
CA ILE A 57 -12.21 -20.63 -16.25
C ILE A 57 -11.38 -20.21 -17.45
N ILE A 58 -10.73 -21.18 -18.09
CA ILE A 58 -9.90 -20.95 -19.28
C ILE A 58 -10.17 -21.99 -20.36
N ASP A 59 -9.86 -21.64 -21.60
CA ASP A 59 -10.07 -22.54 -22.74
C ASP A 59 -9.00 -23.63 -22.82
N GLU A 60 -7.75 -23.30 -22.46
CA GLU A 60 -6.61 -24.22 -22.46
C GLU A 60 -5.81 -24.12 -21.18
N ILE A 61 -5.52 -25.25 -20.53
CA ILE A 61 -4.82 -25.28 -19.25
C ILE A 61 -3.33 -24.98 -19.41
N ARG A 62 -2.85 -23.87 -18.82
CA ARG A 62 -1.44 -23.48 -18.81
C ARG A 62 -0.87 -23.40 -17.40
N ARG A 63 -0.78 -24.56 -16.74
CA ARG A 63 -0.17 -24.64 -15.41
C ARG A 63 1.35 -24.72 -15.50
N HIS A 64 2.02 -23.97 -14.63
CA HIS A 64 3.44 -24.17 -14.37
C HIS A 64 3.66 -25.63 -13.97
N LYS A 65 4.62 -26.27 -14.64
CA LYS A 65 5.05 -27.62 -14.29
C LYS A 65 6.17 -27.52 -13.27
N PHE A 66 6.30 -28.58 -12.47
CA PHE A 66 7.45 -28.77 -11.61
C PHE A 66 8.75 -28.72 -12.44
N SER A 67 9.74 -27.94 -11.98
CA SER A 67 11.07 -27.88 -12.58
C SER A 67 12.01 -28.86 -11.86
N ASP A 68 12.66 -29.74 -12.62
CA ASP A 68 13.68 -30.67 -12.14
C ASP A 68 15.02 -29.98 -11.83
N MET A 69 15.15 -28.67 -12.12
CA MET A 69 16.35 -27.90 -11.81
C MET A 69 16.49 -27.71 -10.28
N PRO A 70 17.67 -28.01 -9.69
CA PRO A 70 17.88 -27.88 -8.26
C PRO A 70 17.62 -26.46 -7.75
N GLY A 71 16.64 -26.31 -6.87
CA GLY A 71 16.24 -25.03 -6.29
C GLY A 71 15.04 -24.36 -6.96
N ASP A 72 14.59 -24.86 -8.12
CA ASP A 72 13.47 -24.26 -8.86
C ASP A 72 12.14 -24.89 -8.44
N GLY A 73 11.91 -26.20 -8.62
CA GLY A 73 10.67 -26.85 -8.17
C GLY A 73 9.39 -26.11 -8.60
N TYR A 74 8.59 -25.61 -7.65
CA TYR A 74 7.44 -24.71 -7.90
C TYR A 74 7.70 -23.23 -7.56
N SER A 75 8.96 -22.82 -7.41
CA SER A 75 9.33 -21.45 -7.03
C SER A 75 8.83 -20.39 -8.02
N GLU A 76 8.69 -20.74 -9.29
CA GLU A 76 8.21 -19.86 -10.37
C GLU A 76 6.68 -19.84 -10.52
N CYS A 77 5.94 -20.59 -9.68
CA CYS A 77 4.49 -20.63 -9.77
C CYS A 77 3.86 -19.29 -9.34
N VAL A 78 3.42 -18.49 -10.32
CA VAL A 78 2.70 -17.22 -10.09
C VAL A 78 1.17 -17.36 -10.16
N CYS A 79 0.63 -18.58 -10.10
CA CYS A 79 -0.81 -18.80 -10.19
C CYS A 79 -1.53 -18.29 -8.93
N GLU A 80 -2.23 -17.17 -9.05
CA GLU A 80 -3.09 -16.63 -7.97
C GLU A 80 -4.40 -17.41 -7.84
N GLN A 81 -4.96 -17.83 -8.97
CA GLN A 81 -6.21 -18.58 -9.08
C GLN A 81 -5.96 -19.96 -9.67
N PHE A 82 -6.84 -20.91 -9.38
CA PHE A 82 -6.70 -22.24 -9.95
C PHE A 82 -7.39 -22.33 -11.32
N GLU A 83 -6.61 -22.63 -12.34
CA GLU A 83 -7.05 -22.67 -13.73
C GLU A 83 -7.73 -23.99 -14.11
N LEU A 84 -8.96 -23.93 -14.62
CA LEU A 84 -9.73 -25.09 -15.08
C LEU A 84 -10.49 -24.78 -16.38
N THR A 85 -10.63 -25.79 -17.25
CA THR A 85 -11.64 -25.74 -18.31
C THR A 85 -13.03 -25.91 -17.72
N LEU A 86 -14.05 -25.39 -18.41
CA LEU A 86 -15.45 -25.57 -17.99
C LEU A 86 -15.83 -27.06 -17.85
N SER A 87 -15.34 -27.91 -18.75
CA SER A 87 -15.57 -29.37 -18.70
C SER A 87 -14.98 -30.00 -17.44
N ASN A 88 -13.74 -29.66 -17.08
CA ASN A 88 -13.08 -30.17 -15.88
C ASN A 88 -13.73 -29.64 -14.60
N LEU A 89 -14.20 -28.37 -14.62
CA LEU A 89 -14.95 -27.81 -13.50
C LEU A 89 -16.27 -28.57 -13.28
N LYS A 90 -17.06 -28.80 -14.34
CA LYS A 90 -18.28 -29.63 -14.28
C LYS A 90 -18.01 -31.01 -13.70
N GLN A 91 -16.94 -31.68 -14.16
CA GLN A 91 -16.55 -32.98 -13.66
C GLN A 91 -16.14 -32.93 -12.18
N GLY A 92 -15.35 -31.93 -11.79
CA GLY A 92 -14.91 -31.72 -10.42
C GLY A 92 -16.07 -31.48 -9.46
N ILE A 93 -17.01 -30.59 -9.81
CA ILE A 93 -18.22 -30.33 -9.02
C ILE A 93 -19.02 -31.61 -8.84
N ARG A 94 -19.26 -32.37 -9.93
CA ARG A 94 -20.00 -33.64 -9.86
C ARG A 94 -19.30 -34.70 -9.00
N GLN A 95 -17.99 -34.78 -9.10
CA GLN A 95 -17.20 -35.78 -8.38
C GLN A 95 -17.08 -35.47 -6.89
N TRP A 96 -16.92 -34.20 -6.53
CA TRP A 96 -16.61 -33.78 -5.15
C TRP A 96 -17.78 -33.14 -4.42
N ASN A 97 -18.87 -32.82 -5.13
CA ASN A 97 -20.04 -32.10 -4.60
C ASN A 97 -19.66 -30.78 -3.92
N VAL A 98 -18.72 -30.05 -4.51
CA VAL A 98 -18.27 -28.73 -4.05
C VAL A 98 -18.51 -27.73 -5.16
N PHE A 99 -19.37 -26.74 -4.90
CA PHE A 99 -19.54 -25.59 -5.78
C PHE A 99 -18.48 -24.52 -5.51
N PRO A 100 -18.01 -23.81 -6.55
CA PRO A 100 -17.07 -22.72 -6.37
C PRO A 100 -17.62 -21.61 -5.50
N ARG A 101 -16.76 -21.07 -4.62
CA ARG A 101 -17.05 -19.82 -3.92
C ARG A 101 -16.83 -18.63 -4.84
N CYS A 102 -15.79 -18.69 -5.69
CA CYS A 102 -15.48 -17.63 -6.64
C CYS A 102 -15.16 -18.22 -8.01
N VAL A 103 -15.71 -17.59 -9.05
CA VAL A 103 -15.45 -17.92 -10.45
C VAL A 103 -14.94 -16.68 -11.17
N HIS A 104 -13.83 -16.83 -11.89
CA HIS A 104 -13.24 -15.79 -12.73
C HIS A 104 -13.45 -16.12 -14.22
N LEU A 105 -13.87 -15.10 -14.97
CA LEU A 105 -14.11 -15.16 -16.41
C LEU A 105 -13.31 -14.03 -17.07
N ASN A 106 -12.31 -14.37 -17.89
CA ASN A 106 -11.37 -13.41 -18.46
C ASN A 106 -11.59 -13.13 -19.96
N HIS A 107 -12.50 -13.87 -20.60
CA HIS A 107 -12.82 -13.72 -22.00
C HIS A 107 -14.34 -13.88 -22.25
N THR A 108 -14.85 -13.19 -23.26
CA THR A 108 -16.29 -13.19 -23.58
C THR A 108 -16.79 -14.55 -24.03
N ASN A 109 -15.98 -15.33 -24.76
CA ASN A 109 -16.29 -16.71 -25.14
C ASN A 109 -16.50 -17.62 -23.92
N GLN A 110 -15.76 -17.43 -22.83
CA GLN A 110 -15.92 -18.20 -21.59
C GLN A 110 -17.28 -17.91 -20.96
N LEU A 111 -17.68 -16.63 -20.96
CA LEU A 111 -18.98 -16.20 -20.48
C LEU A 111 -20.11 -16.82 -21.30
N GLU A 112 -19.99 -16.84 -22.63
CA GLU A 112 -20.94 -17.50 -23.54
C GLU A 112 -21.00 -19.00 -23.28
N ASN A 113 -19.86 -19.68 -23.21
CA ASN A 113 -19.80 -21.13 -22.97
C ASN A 113 -20.44 -21.50 -21.63
N VAL A 114 -20.19 -20.72 -20.56
CA VAL A 114 -20.84 -20.95 -19.26
C VAL A 114 -22.34 -20.71 -19.35
N ARG A 115 -22.78 -19.63 -20.00
CA ARG A 115 -24.21 -19.33 -20.18
C ARG A 115 -24.93 -20.44 -20.95
N ASP A 116 -24.32 -20.93 -22.02
CA ASP A 116 -24.98 -21.83 -22.97
C ASP A 116 -24.90 -23.29 -22.49
N GLU A 117 -23.81 -23.68 -21.82
CA GLU A 117 -23.62 -25.07 -21.41
C GLU A 117 -23.73 -25.35 -19.90
N TYR A 118 -23.68 -24.33 -19.04
CA TYR A 118 -23.74 -24.50 -17.57
C TYR A 118 -24.22 -23.27 -16.80
N PRO A 119 -25.42 -22.73 -17.13
CA PRO A 119 -25.91 -21.48 -16.56
C PRO A 119 -26.11 -21.52 -15.04
N GLU A 120 -26.36 -22.71 -14.46
CA GLU A 120 -26.49 -22.91 -13.01
C GLU A 120 -25.24 -22.43 -12.24
N LEU A 121 -24.05 -22.52 -12.84
CA LEU A 121 -22.82 -22.02 -12.23
C LEU A 121 -22.89 -20.52 -11.91
N LEU A 122 -23.59 -19.74 -12.73
CA LEU A 122 -23.74 -18.30 -12.55
C LEU A 122 -24.81 -17.92 -11.52
N VAL A 123 -25.59 -18.90 -11.04
CA VAL A 123 -26.61 -18.71 -10.00
C VAL A 123 -26.10 -19.22 -8.65
N ASP A 124 -25.41 -20.36 -8.65
CA ASP A 124 -24.99 -21.06 -7.43
C ASP A 124 -23.61 -20.63 -6.91
N ALA A 125 -22.78 -19.97 -7.75
CA ALA A 125 -21.52 -19.40 -7.29
C ALA A 125 -21.78 -18.28 -6.27
N GLN A 126 -21.01 -18.28 -5.17
CA GLN A 126 -21.13 -17.21 -4.16
C GLN A 126 -20.60 -15.88 -4.69
N SER A 127 -19.64 -15.93 -5.62
CA SER A 127 -19.06 -14.76 -6.24
C SER A 127 -18.63 -15.00 -7.69
N ILE A 128 -18.83 -14.00 -8.53
CA ILE A 128 -18.47 -14.02 -9.95
C ILE A 128 -17.68 -12.76 -10.29
N ASN A 129 -16.49 -12.96 -10.85
CA ASN A 129 -15.60 -11.88 -11.27
C ASN A 129 -15.37 -11.94 -12.78
N GLY A 130 -15.74 -10.87 -13.49
CA GLY A 130 -15.52 -10.73 -14.93
C GLY A 130 -14.35 -9.80 -15.22
N SER A 131 -13.48 -10.14 -16.16
CA SER A 131 -12.47 -9.25 -16.72
C SER A 131 -12.49 -9.39 -18.22
N PHE A 132 -12.91 -8.36 -18.95
CA PHE A 132 -13.08 -8.44 -20.40
C PHE A 132 -12.26 -7.38 -21.10
N LEU A 133 -11.72 -7.75 -22.26
CA LEU A 133 -11.02 -6.87 -23.17
C LEU A 133 -11.94 -6.56 -24.35
N GLY A 134 -12.17 -5.27 -24.60
CA GLY A 134 -12.80 -4.79 -25.82
C GLY A 134 -11.79 -4.89 -26.95
N ASN A 135 -12.04 -5.81 -27.88
CA ASN A 135 -11.37 -5.78 -29.18
C ASN A 135 -12.17 -4.86 -30.12
N GLU A 136 -11.55 -4.35 -31.19
CA GLU A 136 -12.26 -3.55 -32.21
C GLU A 136 -13.39 -4.33 -32.93
N ASP A 137 -13.49 -5.64 -32.69
CA ASP A 137 -14.53 -6.51 -33.24
C ASP A 137 -15.87 -6.29 -32.49
N GLN A 138 -16.82 -5.66 -33.19
CA GLN A 138 -18.19 -5.38 -32.73
C GLN A 138 -18.92 -6.56 -32.06
N SER A 139 -18.55 -7.80 -32.43
CA SER A 139 -19.13 -9.03 -31.87
C SER A 139 -18.96 -9.15 -30.36
N SER A 140 -17.82 -8.72 -29.81
CA SER A 140 -17.53 -8.85 -28.38
C SER A 140 -18.39 -7.91 -27.51
N GLU A 141 -18.66 -6.70 -28.01
CA GLU A 141 -19.56 -5.73 -27.36
C GLU A 141 -21.02 -6.19 -27.39
N GLU A 142 -21.49 -6.78 -28.50
CA GLU A 142 -22.86 -7.31 -28.63
C GLU A 142 -23.12 -8.49 -27.68
N SER A 143 -22.17 -9.41 -27.56
CA SER A 143 -22.25 -10.54 -26.63
C SER A 143 -22.35 -10.10 -25.18
N LEU A 144 -21.56 -9.09 -24.80
CA LEU A 144 -21.62 -8.50 -23.45
C LEU A 144 -22.94 -7.77 -23.21
N ARG A 145 -23.50 -7.05 -24.20
CA ARG A 145 -24.83 -6.43 -24.07
C ARG A 145 -25.92 -7.44 -23.73
N GLY A 146 -25.95 -8.58 -24.43
CA GLY A 146 -26.92 -9.64 -24.16
C GLY A 146 -26.78 -10.19 -22.74
N PHE A 147 -25.54 -10.34 -22.26
CA PHE A 147 -25.29 -10.75 -20.88
C PHE A 147 -25.68 -9.68 -19.87
N PHE A 148 -25.45 -8.41 -20.19
CA PHE A 148 -25.81 -7.28 -19.33
C PHE A 148 -27.33 -7.13 -19.15
N THR A 149 -28.13 -7.59 -20.11
CA THR A 149 -29.59 -7.65 -19.95
C THR A 149 -30.11 -8.84 -19.13
N SER A 150 -29.22 -9.73 -18.67
CA SER A 150 -29.59 -10.91 -17.89
C SER A 150 -29.80 -10.62 -16.39
N LYS A 151 -30.30 -11.60 -15.63
CA LYS A 151 -30.47 -11.52 -14.17
C LYS A 151 -29.19 -11.80 -13.37
N PHE A 152 -28.07 -12.11 -14.03
CA PHE A 152 -26.83 -12.46 -13.36
C PHE A 152 -26.20 -11.22 -12.71
N LYS A 153 -25.40 -11.44 -11.66
CA LYS A 153 -24.67 -10.38 -10.95
C LYS A 153 -23.20 -10.77 -10.85
N PHE A 154 -22.32 -9.82 -11.13
CA PHE A 154 -20.90 -9.88 -10.82
C PHE A 154 -20.67 -9.26 -9.43
N ASP A 155 -19.67 -9.70 -8.70
CA ASP A 155 -19.19 -8.93 -7.54
C ASP A 155 -18.16 -7.90 -8.00
N SER A 156 -17.31 -8.31 -8.94
CA SER A 156 -16.33 -7.46 -9.61
C SER A 156 -16.40 -7.59 -11.12
N LEU A 157 -16.36 -6.45 -11.81
CA LEU A 157 -16.32 -6.38 -13.26
C LEU A 157 -15.20 -5.44 -13.72
N THR A 158 -14.23 -5.98 -14.45
CA THR A 158 -13.17 -5.22 -15.13
C THR A 158 -13.46 -5.17 -16.62
N LEU A 159 -13.50 -3.97 -17.20
CA LEU A 159 -13.69 -3.76 -18.64
C LEU A 159 -12.53 -2.91 -19.16
N SER A 160 -11.79 -3.40 -20.15
CA SER A 160 -10.67 -2.64 -20.74
C SER A 160 -10.88 -2.37 -22.22
N TYR A 161 -10.49 -1.20 -22.72
CA TYR A 161 -10.52 -0.82 -24.16
C TYR A 161 -11.91 -0.79 -24.82
N PHE A 162 -12.98 -0.70 -24.04
CA PHE A 162 -14.34 -0.52 -24.57
C PHE A 162 -14.56 0.94 -25.01
N ARG A 163 -14.94 1.16 -26.27
CA ARG A 163 -15.12 2.51 -26.85
C ARG A 163 -16.34 3.24 -26.32
N ASN A 164 -17.35 2.49 -25.91
CA ASN A 164 -18.52 3.00 -25.22
C ASN A 164 -18.90 1.94 -24.18
N PRO A 165 -18.58 2.10 -22.88
CA PRO A 165 -19.02 1.14 -21.88
C PRO A 165 -20.51 1.38 -21.67
N LEU A 166 -21.28 0.85 -22.61
CA LEU A 166 -22.71 0.91 -22.73
C LEU A 166 -23.35 0.72 -21.38
N THR A 167 -24.11 1.73 -20.92
CA THR A 167 -25.04 1.69 -19.78
C THR A 167 -24.93 0.39 -19.01
N ILE A 168 -23.84 0.24 -18.26
CA ILE A 168 -23.53 -1.02 -17.58
C ILE A 168 -24.72 -1.20 -16.62
N PRO A 169 -25.51 -2.27 -16.74
CA PRO A 169 -26.66 -2.43 -15.87
C PRO A 169 -26.17 -2.71 -14.44
N PRO A 170 -27.04 -2.63 -13.42
CA PRO A 170 -26.69 -2.81 -12.02
C PRO A 170 -26.37 -4.27 -11.71
N ILE A 171 -25.21 -4.71 -12.19
CA ILE A 171 -24.78 -6.10 -12.19
C ILE A 171 -23.61 -6.26 -11.23
N ALA A 172 -22.82 -5.22 -10.97
CA ALA A 172 -21.60 -5.29 -10.17
C ALA A 172 -21.60 -4.34 -8.97
N THR A 173 -21.05 -4.79 -7.84
CA THR A 173 -20.78 -3.91 -6.69
C THR A 173 -19.45 -3.15 -6.87
N ASN A 174 -18.48 -3.79 -7.52
CA ASN A 174 -17.16 -3.21 -7.82
C ASN A 174 -16.93 -3.20 -9.33
N VAL A 175 -16.60 -2.03 -9.89
CA VAL A 175 -16.34 -1.88 -11.33
C VAL A 175 -14.97 -1.27 -11.55
N THR A 176 -14.20 -1.82 -12.48
CA THR A 176 -12.93 -1.26 -12.94
C THR A 176 -12.99 -1.04 -14.45
N LEU A 177 -12.82 0.19 -14.90
CA LEU A 177 -12.80 0.56 -16.31
C LEU A 177 -11.38 1.00 -16.69
N ARG A 178 -10.75 0.31 -17.64
CA ARG A 178 -9.37 0.58 -18.06
C ARG A 178 -9.29 1.05 -19.50
N ASN A 179 -8.58 2.13 -19.76
CA ASN A 179 -8.40 2.67 -21.10
C ASN A 179 -9.75 2.80 -21.82
N VAL A 180 -10.73 3.40 -21.14
CA VAL A 180 -12.06 3.64 -21.70
C VAL A 180 -12.19 5.09 -22.14
N ARG A 181 -13.20 5.37 -22.98
CA ARG A 181 -13.64 6.73 -23.25
C ARG A 181 -14.33 7.31 -22.02
N MET A 182 -14.11 8.56 -21.67
CA MET A 182 -14.82 9.16 -20.52
C MET A 182 -16.30 9.39 -20.86
N ASN A 183 -17.20 9.07 -19.92
CA ASN A 183 -18.65 9.24 -20.10
C ASN A 183 -19.33 9.41 -18.73
N ASN A 184 -20.63 9.70 -18.72
CA ASN A 184 -21.44 9.66 -17.50
C ASN A 184 -21.66 8.21 -17.06
N TYR A 185 -21.03 7.82 -15.95
CA TYR A 185 -21.09 6.47 -15.39
C TYR A 185 -22.06 6.41 -14.22
N VAL A 186 -23.36 6.49 -14.54
CA VAL A 186 -24.45 6.27 -13.56
C VAL A 186 -24.88 4.81 -13.63
N ILE A 187 -24.12 3.95 -12.98
CA ILE A 187 -24.34 2.51 -12.84
C ILE A 187 -25.02 2.25 -11.48
N PRO A 188 -26.33 1.93 -11.41
CA PRO A 188 -27.00 1.76 -10.13
C PRO A 188 -26.39 0.60 -9.31
N GLY A 189 -26.34 0.74 -7.99
CA GLY A 189 -25.85 -0.32 -7.09
C GLY A 189 -24.32 -0.54 -7.05
N VAL A 190 -23.53 0.15 -7.88
CA VAL A 190 -22.06 0.15 -7.76
C VAL A 190 -21.66 0.93 -6.52
N LYS A 191 -20.81 0.32 -5.70
CA LYS A 191 -20.23 0.92 -4.49
C LYS A 191 -18.80 1.37 -4.69
N LYS A 192 -18.04 0.66 -5.53
CA LYS A 192 -16.67 1.02 -5.89
C LYS A 192 -16.49 1.15 -7.40
N LEU A 193 -15.92 2.26 -7.84
CA LEU A 193 -15.57 2.49 -9.24
C LEU A 193 -14.11 2.94 -9.37
N ASP A 194 -13.31 2.16 -10.08
CA ASP A 194 -11.96 2.53 -10.50
C ASP A 194 -11.98 2.81 -12.02
N ILE A 195 -11.60 4.00 -12.48
CA ILE A 195 -11.60 4.36 -13.90
C ILE A 195 -10.23 4.90 -14.34
N SER A 196 -9.76 4.43 -15.50
CA SER A 196 -8.58 4.92 -16.21
C SER A 196 -8.98 5.38 -17.60
N VAL A 197 -8.79 6.67 -17.87
CA VAL A 197 -9.22 7.33 -19.10
C VAL A 197 -8.02 7.56 -20.03
N CYS A 198 -8.10 7.07 -21.27
CA CYS A 198 -7.07 7.30 -22.30
C CYS A 198 -7.62 7.91 -23.60
N PHE A 199 -8.94 7.92 -23.79
CA PHE A 199 -9.58 8.33 -25.04
C PHE A 199 -10.57 9.48 -24.77
N ASP A 200 -10.29 10.72 -25.18
CA ASP A 200 -11.35 11.63 -25.67
C ASP A 200 -10.81 12.88 -26.41
N ASN A 201 -11.69 13.47 -27.21
CA ASN A 201 -11.51 14.71 -27.97
C ASN A 201 -11.54 15.95 -27.04
N ASP A 202 -10.86 17.02 -27.47
CA ASP A 202 -10.46 18.27 -26.77
C ASP A 202 -11.53 19.13 -26.06
N GLU A 203 -12.72 18.63 -25.71
CA GLU A 203 -13.77 19.45 -25.09
C GLU A 203 -13.97 19.11 -23.59
N SER A 204 -13.92 20.15 -22.75
CA SER A 204 -14.18 20.10 -21.30
C SER A 204 -15.64 19.69 -21.01
N HIS A 205 -15.90 18.38 -21.02
CA HIS A 205 -17.20 17.81 -20.68
C HIS A 205 -17.34 17.66 -19.16
N LEU A 206 -18.57 17.90 -18.68
CA LEU A 206 -19.01 17.68 -17.31
C LEU A 206 -19.40 16.21 -17.12
N TYR A 207 -18.75 15.51 -16.19
CA TYR A 207 -18.98 14.09 -15.93
C TYR A 207 -19.71 13.87 -14.61
N MET A 208 -20.62 12.88 -14.62
CA MET A 208 -21.42 12.48 -13.46
C MET A 208 -21.27 10.98 -13.17
N PHE A 209 -21.34 10.64 -11.89
CA PHE A 209 -21.25 9.27 -11.38
C PHE A 209 -22.46 8.89 -10.53
N SER A 210 -22.61 7.61 -10.23
CA SER A 210 -23.70 7.10 -9.37
C SER A 210 -23.69 7.73 -7.97
N PRO A 211 -24.85 8.16 -7.44
CA PRO A 211 -24.95 8.73 -6.10
C PRO A 211 -24.67 7.69 -5.00
N ASP A 212 -24.79 6.39 -5.29
CA ASP A 212 -24.60 5.29 -4.33
C ASP A 212 -23.11 4.94 -4.08
N LEU A 213 -22.19 5.54 -4.84
CA LEU A 213 -20.76 5.26 -4.75
C LEU A 213 -20.20 5.65 -3.38
N GLU A 214 -19.41 4.74 -2.83
CA GLU A 214 -18.68 4.92 -1.56
C GLU A 214 -17.17 5.02 -1.80
N ASP A 215 -16.65 4.48 -2.91
CA ASP A 215 -15.22 4.50 -3.27
C ASP A 215 -15.07 4.82 -4.77
N LEU A 216 -14.33 5.88 -5.08
CA LEU A 216 -14.09 6.35 -6.44
C LEU A 216 -12.59 6.61 -6.65
N ARG A 217 -12.03 5.98 -7.69
CA ARG A 217 -10.69 6.27 -8.18
C ARG A 217 -10.72 6.70 -9.64
N ILE A 218 -10.12 7.83 -9.96
CA ILE A 218 -10.01 8.34 -11.33
C ILE A 218 -8.54 8.52 -11.68
N TYR A 219 -8.11 7.87 -12.76
CA TYR A 219 -6.86 8.14 -13.47
C TYR A 219 -7.18 8.83 -14.79
N THR A 220 -6.56 9.99 -15.03
CA THR A 220 -6.74 10.77 -16.25
C THR A 220 -5.44 11.40 -16.71
N GLU A 221 -5.26 11.51 -18.02
CA GLU A 221 -4.20 12.27 -18.67
C GLU A 221 -4.77 13.50 -19.38
N ARG A 222 -5.90 14.03 -18.90
CA ARG A 222 -6.63 15.15 -19.51
C ARG A 222 -7.38 15.99 -18.48
N SER A 223 -7.69 17.22 -18.87
CA SER A 223 -8.52 18.12 -18.08
C SER A 223 -9.97 17.64 -18.07
N MET A 224 -10.65 17.74 -16.93
CA MET A 224 -12.06 17.33 -16.82
C MET A 224 -12.81 18.11 -15.74
N GLN A 225 -14.13 18.16 -15.87
CA GLN A 225 -15.01 18.65 -14.82
C GLN A 225 -15.87 17.49 -14.30
N VAL A 226 -15.96 17.32 -12.99
CA VAL A 226 -16.58 16.14 -12.36
C VAL A 226 -17.54 16.58 -11.25
N ILE A 227 -18.77 16.06 -11.29
CA ILE A 227 -19.68 16.11 -10.14
C ILE A 227 -19.39 14.92 -9.24
N LEU A 228 -18.92 15.17 -8.02
CA LEU A 228 -18.59 14.12 -7.06
C LEU A 228 -19.86 13.62 -6.35
N PRO A 229 -20.05 12.29 -6.22
CA PRO A 229 -21.16 11.73 -5.44
C PRO A 229 -21.08 12.10 -3.95
N PRO A 230 -22.21 12.43 -3.30
CA PRO A 230 -22.22 12.88 -1.90
C PRO A 230 -21.97 11.76 -0.87
N ASN A 231 -22.15 10.49 -1.26
CA ASN A 231 -21.98 9.34 -0.36
C ASN A 231 -20.54 8.79 -0.34
N LEU A 232 -19.60 9.43 -1.04
CA LEU A 232 -18.22 8.96 -1.09
C LEU A 232 -17.58 8.94 0.29
N ARG A 233 -16.93 7.82 0.60
CA ARG A 233 -16.08 7.61 1.77
C ARG A 233 -14.61 7.65 1.42
N LYS A 234 -14.28 7.29 0.17
CA LYS A 234 -12.93 7.29 -0.38
C LYS A 234 -12.92 7.94 -1.76
N LEU A 235 -11.97 8.83 -1.98
CA LEU A 235 -11.72 9.45 -3.27
C LEU A 235 -10.21 9.42 -3.57
N ALA A 236 -9.86 8.90 -4.73
CA ALA A 236 -8.49 8.89 -5.22
C ALA A 236 -8.42 9.46 -6.64
N ILE A 237 -7.62 10.51 -6.83
CA ILE A 237 -7.43 11.17 -8.12
C ILE A 237 -5.97 11.08 -8.52
N VAL A 238 -5.73 10.65 -9.75
CA VAL A 238 -4.40 10.57 -10.35
C VAL A 238 -4.42 11.28 -11.70
N THR A 239 -3.59 12.31 -11.84
CA THR A 239 -3.44 13.09 -13.07
C THR A 239 -1.99 13.45 -13.30
N GLU A 240 -1.52 13.42 -14.56
CA GLU A 240 -0.11 13.65 -14.87
C GLU A 240 0.28 15.14 -14.96
N SER A 241 -0.67 16.06 -15.16
CA SER A 241 -0.45 17.52 -15.19
C SER A 241 -1.73 18.34 -15.42
N TYR A 242 -2.87 17.69 -15.67
CA TYR A 242 -4.02 18.38 -16.23
C TYR A 242 -4.96 18.89 -15.13
N PRO A 243 -5.53 20.10 -15.29
CA PRO A 243 -6.45 20.65 -14.30
C PRO A 243 -7.76 19.86 -14.24
N ILE A 244 -8.20 19.55 -13.03
CA ILE A 244 -9.49 18.92 -12.76
C ILE A 244 -10.34 19.90 -11.97
N SER A 245 -11.59 20.08 -12.36
CA SER A 245 -12.55 20.88 -11.60
C SER A 245 -13.57 19.96 -10.97
N PHE A 246 -13.70 20.01 -9.65
CA PHE A 246 -14.75 19.28 -8.94
C PHE A 246 -15.93 20.20 -8.63
N ILE A 247 -17.12 19.64 -8.76
CA ILE A 247 -18.37 20.23 -8.27
C ILE A 247 -18.89 19.24 -7.22
N SER A 248 -18.91 19.69 -5.97
CA SER A 248 -19.39 18.89 -4.85
C SER A 248 -20.14 19.77 -3.86
N GLU A 249 -21.16 19.20 -3.23
CA GLU A 249 -21.64 19.69 -1.94
C GLU A 249 -20.65 19.27 -0.83
N GLU A 250 -20.89 19.70 0.41
CA GLU A 250 -20.12 19.27 1.57
C GLU A 250 -20.10 17.74 1.70
N MET A 251 -18.90 17.15 1.60
CA MET A 251 -18.66 15.72 1.57
C MET A 251 -18.53 15.13 2.98
N VAL A 252 -19.61 15.18 3.75
CA VAL A 252 -19.64 14.75 5.17
C VAL A 252 -19.23 13.30 5.41
N ASN A 253 -19.35 12.42 4.41
CA ASN A 253 -19.01 11.01 4.51
C ASN A 253 -17.56 10.70 4.12
N LEU A 254 -16.85 11.66 3.51
CA LEU A 254 -15.52 11.44 2.96
C LEU A 254 -14.49 11.36 4.09
N LYS A 255 -13.86 10.19 4.22
CA LYS A 255 -12.85 9.91 5.25
C LYS A 255 -11.43 9.81 4.71
N HIS A 256 -11.29 9.42 3.44
CA HIS A 256 -9.98 9.25 2.81
C HIS A 256 -9.93 9.97 1.47
N LEU A 257 -8.94 10.84 1.32
CA LEU A 257 -8.68 11.58 0.09
C LEU A 257 -7.23 11.41 -0.32
N SER A 258 -7.02 10.97 -1.57
CA SER A 258 -5.69 10.84 -2.18
C SER A 258 -5.65 11.63 -3.48
N LEU A 259 -4.76 12.59 -3.59
CA LEU A 259 -4.62 13.46 -4.75
C LEU A 259 -3.19 13.40 -5.26
N LEU A 260 -2.97 12.65 -6.35
CA LEU A 260 -1.76 12.71 -7.15
C LEU A 260 -1.99 13.66 -8.30
N TRP A 261 -1.68 14.94 -8.06
CA TRP A 261 -1.99 16.03 -8.98
C TRP A 261 -0.84 17.05 -9.02
N PRO A 262 0.18 16.83 -9.87
CA PRO A 262 1.36 17.70 -9.99
C PRO A 262 1.02 19.17 -10.31
N GLY A 263 -0.02 19.41 -11.11
CA GLY A 263 -0.44 20.75 -11.52
C GLY A 263 -1.23 21.56 -10.47
N MET A 264 -1.58 20.98 -9.32
CA MET A 264 -2.33 21.67 -8.27
C MET A 264 -1.46 22.71 -7.55
N SER A 265 -1.94 23.94 -7.38
CA SER A 265 -1.20 25.00 -6.68
C SER A 265 -1.59 25.15 -5.21
N SER A 266 -2.80 24.76 -4.84
CA SER A 266 -3.30 24.80 -3.47
C SER A 266 -4.42 23.77 -3.27
N PHE A 267 -4.71 23.40 -2.02
CA PHE A 267 -5.76 22.44 -1.73
C PHE A 267 -7.17 22.99 -2.02
N GLU A 268 -7.38 24.28 -1.79
CA GLU A 268 -8.64 24.99 -2.04
C GLU A 268 -9.04 24.98 -3.51
N GLN A 269 -8.05 24.86 -4.43
CA GLN A 269 -8.29 24.69 -5.86
C GLN A 269 -9.16 23.46 -6.16
N THR A 270 -9.14 22.45 -5.30
CA THR A 270 -9.99 21.26 -5.45
C THR A 270 -11.47 21.57 -5.29
N GLY A 271 -11.83 22.60 -4.50
CA GLY A 271 -13.22 22.87 -4.12
C GLY A 271 -13.86 21.78 -3.25
N ILE A 272 -13.08 20.83 -2.73
CA ILE A 272 -13.57 19.73 -1.91
C ILE A 272 -13.70 20.20 -0.45
N GLU A 273 -14.93 20.29 0.04
CA GLU A 273 -15.23 20.54 1.44
C GLU A 273 -15.54 19.22 2.14
N ALA A 274 -14.63 18.71 2.96
CA ALA A 274 -14.75 17.40 3.62
C ALA A 274 -14.44 17.51 5.13
N PRO A 275 -15.42 17.90 5.97
CA PRO A 275 -15.17 18.22 7.38
C PRO A 275 -14.74 17.01 8.22
N ASN A 276 -15.14 15.79 7.85
CA ASN A 276 -14.83 14.56 8.58
C ASN A 276 -13.64 13.77 8.00
N LEU A 277 -12.76 14.44 7.25
CA LEU A 277 -11.62 13.79 6.60
C LEU A 277 -10.62 13.28 7.64
N GLU A 278 -10.32 11.98 7.62
CA GLU A 278 -9.38 11.34 8.56
C GLU A 278 -8.00 11.09 7.94
N THR A 279 -7.93 10.93 6.62
CA THR A 279 -6.69 10.65 5.87
C THR A 279 -6.59 11.53 4.64
N LEU A 280 -5.46 12.20 4.49
CA LEU A 280 -5.12 13.01 3.34
C LEU A 280 -3.73 12.63 2.81
N ILE A 281 -3.67 12.22 1.54
CA ILE A 281 -2.43 11.99 0.80
C ILE A 281 -2.37 12.99 -0.35
N LEU A 282 -1.34 13.83 -0.38
CA LEU A 282 -1.12 14.85 -1.40
C LEU A 282 0.20 14.59 -2.11
N GLU A 283 0.16 14.45 -3.43
CA GLU A 283 1.35 14.44 -4.26
C GLU A 283 1.23 15.55 -5.31
N SER A 284 2.00 16.64 -5.13
CA SER A 284 1.91 17.79 -6.01
C SER A 284 3.13 18.72 -5.92
N ILE A 285 3.80 18.95 -7.05
CA ILE A 285 5.04 19.75 -7.12
C ILE A 285 4.87 21.25 -6.89
N ASN A 286 3.65 21.77 -7.05
CA ASN A 286 3.41 23.22 -7.04
C ASN A 286 2.74 23.73 -5.75
N VAL A 287 2.27 22.85 -4.87
CA VAL A 287 1.65 23.26 -3.61
C VAL A 287 2.71 23.80 -2.66
N ALA A 288 2.63 25.09 -2.35
CA ALA A 288 3.48 25.79 -1.40
C ALA A 288 2.73 26.29 -0.16
N ASP A 289 1.42 26.53 -0.29
CA ASP A 289 0.57 26.97 0.80
C ASP A 289 -0.34 25.82 1.25
N PHE A 290 -0.28 25.53 2.54
CA PHE A 290 -1.03 24.45 3.19
C PHE A 290 -1.95 25.00 4.29
N THR A 291 -2.12 26.32 4.38
CA THR A 291 -2.93 26.95 5.43
C THR A 291 -4.39 26.51 5.39
N GLY A 292 -4.99 26.25 4.21
CA GLY A 292 -6.35 25.72 4.13
C GLY A 292 -6.54 24.32 4.70
N LEU A 293 -5.46 23.57 4.93
CA LEU A 293 -5.57 22.27 5.60
C LEU A 293 -5.86 22.39 7.10
N GLN A 294 -5.62 23.55 7.71
CA GLN A 294 -5.84 23.76 9.15
C GLN A 294 -7.31 23.61 9.58
N ASN A 295 -8.25 23.66 8.63
CA ASN A 295 -9.68 23.45 8.88
C ASN A 295 -10.07 21.96 8.98
N LEU A 296 -9.14 21.04 8.73
CA LEU A 296 -9.38 19.59 8.78
C LEU A 296 -9.17 19.06 10.22
N GLU A 297 -10.09 19.42 11.12
CA GLU A 297 -9.97 19.15 12.56
C GLU A 297 -9.85 17.65 12.91
N HIS A 298 -10.50 16.78 12.13
CA HIS A 298 -10.52 15.33 12.33
C HIS A 298 -9.40 14.57 11.60
N LEU A 299 -8.43 15.29 11.01
CA LEU A 299 -7.36 14.67 10.26
C LEU A 299 -6.40 13.91 11.18
N LYS A 300 -6.32 12.59 10.99
CA LYS A 300 -5.43 11.69 11.75
C LYS A 300 -4.14 11.39 11.02
N GLN A 301 -4.18 11.41 9.68
CA GLN A 301 -3.03 11.07 8.84
C GLN A 301 -2.88 12.09 7.71
N LEU A 302 -1.69 12.69 7.64
CA LEU A 302 -1.29 13.58 6.57
C LEU A 302 0.01 13.06 5.94
N GLU A 303 -0.05 12.76 4.65
CA GLU A 303 1.11 12.43 3.84
C GLU A 303 1.22 13.41 2.68
N VAL A 304 2.41 13.99 2.53
CA VAL A 304 2.74 14.92 1.45
C VAL A 304 3.99 14.42 0.74
N VAL A 305 3.87 14.26 -0.57
CA VAL A 305 4.85 13.65 -1.46
C VAL A 305 5.18 14.65 -2.57
N GLN A 306 6.46 14.83 -2.88
CA GLN A 306 6.91 15.66 -4.01
C GLN A 306 6.28 17.07 -4.05
N SER A 307 6.13 17.74 -2.90
CA SER A 307 5.60 19.12 -2.81
C SER A 307 6.61 20.13 -2.31
N ILE A 308 6.32 21.43 -2.36
CA ILE A 308 7.14 22.41 -1.65
C ILE A 308 6.96 22.20 -0.14
N PHE A 309 8.06 22.18 0.60
CA PHE A 309 8.03 21.86 2.03
C PHE A 309 7.18 22.89 2.80
N PRO A 310 6.20 22.45 3.62
CA PRO A 310 5.15 23.34 4.12
C PRO A 310 5.55 24.05 5.41
N ILE A 311 6.45 25.03 5.31
CA ILE A 311 7.00 25.76 6.47
C ILE A 311 5.90 26.36 7.36
N GLY A 312 4.82 26.88 6.75
CA GLY A 312 3.71 27.54 7.45
C GLY A 312 2.67 26.62 8.08
N LEU A 313 2.78 25.29 7.91
CA LEU A 313 1.82 24.33 8.43
C LEU A 313 1.93 24.14 9.95
N PHE A 314 3.09 24.44 10.52
CA PHE A 314 3.48 24.07 11.89
C PHE A 314 3.13 25.14 12.92
N ASN A 315 1.84 25.42 13.09
CA ASN A 315 1.30 26.31 14.14
C ASN A 315 0.00 25.72 14.73
N GLU A 316 0.09 24.55 15.38
CA GLU A 316 -1.00 23.83 16.09
C GLU A 316 -2.23 23.39 15.26
N GLY A 317 -2.19 23.49 13.93
CA GLY A 317 -3.34 23.32 13.03
C GLY A 317 -3.95 21.92 12.85
N PHE A 318 -3.69 20.93 13.72
CA PHE A 318 -4.31 19.59 13.61
C PHE A 318 -4.46 18.88 14.96
N PRO A 319 -5.62 18.99 15.64
CA PRO A 319 -5.77 18.46 16.99
C PRO A 319 -5.74 16.93 17.05
N GLU A 320 -6.25 16.21 16.04
CA GLU A 320 -6.31 14.73 16.03
C GLU A 320 -5.15 14.04 15.29
N LEU A 321 -4.17 14.80 14.78
CA LEU A 321 -3.11 14.24 13.92
C LEU A 321 -2.23 13.24 14.66
N GLU A 322 -2.24 11.99 14.19
CA GLU A 322 -1.44 10.90 14.74
C GLU A 322 -0.22 10.56 13.88
N MET A 323 -0.32 10.76 12.56
CA MET A 323 0.74 10.45 11.59
C MET A 323 0.98 11.63 10.65
N LEU A 324 2.26 11.99 10.51
CA LEU A 324 2.70 13.02 9.58
C LEU A 324 3.90 12.53 8.78
N SER A 325 3.78 12.59 7.46
CA SER A 325 4.82 12.14 6.53
C SER A 325 5.08 13.17 5.44
N PHE A 326 6.34 13.53 5.26
CA PHE A 326 6.84 14.32 4.13
C PHE A 326 7.89 13.52 3.38
N SER A 327 7.73 13.38 2.06
CA SER A 327 8.73 12.70 1.23
C SER A 327 9.00 13.43 -0.09
N ASP A 328 10.27 13.45 -0.49
CA ASP A 328 10.73 14.02 -1.77
C ASP A 328 10.31 15.49 -2.02
N CYS A 329 10.06 16.26 -0.95
CA CYS A 329 9.65 17.65 -1.04
C CYS A 329 10.75 18.58 -1.60
N ILE A 330 10.38 19.69 -2.21
CA ILE A 330 11.32 20.75 -2.60
C ILE A 330 11.39 21.77 -1.47
N PHE A 331 12.60 22.06 -0.98
CA PHE A 331 12.77 23.10 0.02
C PHE A 331 12.91 24.46 -0.68
N PRO A 332 12.08 25.46 -0.35
CA PRO A 332 12.25 26.78 -0.92
C PRO A 332 13.49 27.48 -0.32
N ASP A 333 14.25 28.21 -1.14
CA ASP A 333 15.43 28.99 -0.73
C ASP A 333 15.03 30.17 0.17
N PHE A 334 14.71 29.92 1.44
CA PHE A 334 14.44 30.97 2.43
C PHE A 334 15.56 31.04 3.47
N GLU A 335 16.18 32.21 3.60
CA GLU A 335 17.19 32.51 4.63
C GLU A 335 16.62 32.44 6.07
N ASP A 336 15.30 32.54 6.24
CA ASP A 336 14.62 32.68 7.53
C ASP A 336 14.24 31.35 8.23
N PHE A 337 14.38 30.20 7.56
CA PHE A 337 13.92 28.93 8.16
C PHE A 337 14.71 28.51 9.41
N ASN A 338 15.97 28.94 9.54
CA ASN A 338 16.84 28.60 10.66
C ASN A 338 16.30 29.04 12.04
N ASN A 339 15.30 29.93 12.06
CA ASN A 339 14.72 30.48 13.30
C ASN A 339 13.28 30.02 13.57
N SER A 340 12.66 29.23 12.69
CA SER A 340 11.26 28.81 12.85
C SER A 340 11.16 27.63 13.82
N SER A 341 10.35 27.78 14.87
CA SER A 341 10.00 26.66 15.77
C SER A 341 9.02 25.72 15.06
N LEU A 342 9.36 24.44 14.96
CA LEU A 342 8.47 23.42 14.43
C LEU A 342 7.61 22.85 15.56
N ILE A 343 6.38 23.34 15.67
CA ILE A 343 5.40 22.90 16.65
C ILE A 343 4.45 21.91 15.97
N PHE A 344 4.40 20.69 16.50
CA PHE A 344 3.55 19.62 15.98
C PHE A 344 2.38 19.35 16.92
N SER A 345 1.35 18.67 16.40
CA SER A 345 0.23 18.20 17.21
C SER A 345 0.70 17.41 18.43
N SER A 346 0.06 17.65 19.57
CA SER A 346 0.35 16.95 20.82
C SER A 346 -0.05 15.47 20.80
N ASN A 347 -0.87 15.05 19.82
CA ASN A 347 -1.32 13.67 19.60
C ASN A 347 -0.45 12.88 18.60
N LEU A 348 0.57 13.52 18.01
CA LEU A 348 1.40 12.91 16.98
C LEU A 348 2.14 11.69 17.53
N LYS A 349 1.94 10.53 16.91
CA LYS A 349 2.58 9.25 17.24
C LYS A 349 3.72 8.91 16.28
N GLU A 350 3.64 9.41 15.05
CA GLU A 350 4.58 9.09 13.98
C GLU A 350 4.94 10.33 13.15
N LEU A 351 6.24 10.62 13.09
CA LEU A 351 6.80 11.69 12.26
C LEU A 351 7.80 11.09 11.27
N ARG A 352 7.55 11.30 9.98
CA ARG A 352 8.46 10.92 8.89
C ARG A 352 8.79 12.12 8.03
N ILE A 353 10.08 12.36 7.82
CA ILE A 353 10.58 13.41 6.93
C ILE A 353 11.72 12.78 6.11
N LYS A 354 11.41 12.41 4.87
CA LYS A 354 12.31 11.67 3.98
C LYS A 354 12.64 12.51 2.75
N ASN A 355 13.72 13.27 2.79
CA ASN A 355 14.11 14.09 1.66
C ASN A 355 15.63 14.28 1.63
N SER A 356 16.24 13.97 0.50
CA SER A 356 17.69 14.03 0.30
C SER A 356 18.25 15.46 0.20
N GLY A 357 17.40 16.49 0.13
CA GLY A 357 17.78 17.90 -0.12
C GLY A 357 17.86 18.82 1.10
N PHE A 358 17.73 18.33 2.34
CA PHE A 358 17.62 19.13 3.58
C PHE A 358 18.88 19.95 3.95
N SER A 359 19.31 20.93 3.14
CA SER A 359 20.64 21.53 3.29
C SER A 359 20.88 22.45 4.49
N SER A 360 19.83 22.92 5.13
CA SER A 360 19.91 23.97 6.15
C SER A 360 19.02 23.76 7.37
N VAL A 361 18.16 22.73 7.41
CA VAL A 361 17.19 22.61 8.52
C VAL A 361 17.83 22.03 9.77
N HIS A 362 18.04 22.91 10.75
CA HIS A 362 18.39 22.52 12.11
C HIS A 362 17.12 22.19 12.90
N PHE A 363 16.91 20.92 13.22
CA PHE A 363 15.85 20.47 14.13
C PHE A 363 16.14 20.82 15.61
N SER A 364 17.03 21.77 15.88
CA SER A 364 17.40 22.17 17.25
C SER A 364 16.23 22.76 18.04
N ASN A 365 15.24 23.34 17.35
CA ASN A 365 14.03 23.91 17.94
C ASN A 365 12.81 22.98 17.84
N PHE A 366 13.01 21.69 17.52
CA PHE A 366 11.92 20.72 17.45
C PHE A 366 11.52 20.26 18.85
N VAL A 367 10.31 20.65 19.25
CA VAL A 367 9.67 20.19 20.49
C VAL A 367 8.91 18.90 20.18
N GLN A 368 9.39 17.79 20.74
CA GLN A 368 8.79 16.48 20.49
C GLN A 368 7.47 16.30 21.26
N PRO A 369 6.38 15.93 20.57
CA PRO A 369 5.14 15.56 21.24
C PRO A 369 5.36 14.38 22.20
N PRO A 370 4.75 14.40 23.40
CA PRO A 370 4.92 13.33 24.38
C PRO A 370 4.39 11.98 23.87
N THR A 371 3.46 11.99 22.91
CA THR A 371 2.90 10.79 22.29
C THR A 371 3.77 10.17 21.20
N LEU A 372 4.85 10.84 20.80
CA LEU A 372 5.67 10.45 19.65
C LEU A 372 6.41 9.14 19.95
N LYS A 373 6.18 8.12 19.10
CA LYS A 373 6.76 6.78 19.21
C LYS A 373 7.72 6.44 18.07
N ILE A 374 7.49 7.05 16.90
CA ILE A 374 8.24 6.77 15.67
C ILE A 374 8.80 8.09 15.13
N LEU A 375 10.12 8.14 14.98
CA LEU A 375 10.85 9.25 14.37
C LEU A 375 11.72 8.74 13.23
N ASP A 376 11.44 9.20 12.01
CA ASP A 376 12.17 8.82 10.78
C ASP A 376 12.56 10.08 10.01
N LEU A 377 13.83 10.48 10.09
CA LEU A 377 14.32 11.75 9.56
C LEU A 377 15.46 11.56 8.57
N ASP A 378 15.45 12.29 7.47
CA ASP A 378 16.58 12.54 6.58
C ASP A 378 16.93 14.03 6.64
N SER A 379 18.06 14.37 7.25
CA SER A 379 18.44 15.74 7.63
C SER A 379 19.92 15.99 7.34
N LEU A 380 20.36 17.12 6.77
CA LEU A 380 21.82 17.30 6.60
C LEU A 380 22.59 17.31 7.93
N SER A 381 22.05 17.84 9.03
CA SER A 381 22.78 17.88 10.30
C SER A 381 21.93 17.43 11.50
N PHE A 382 22.46 16.44 12.23
CA PHE A 382 21.85 15.92 13.45
C PHE A 382 22.72 16.29 14.65
N ASN A 383 22.35 17.37 15.35
CA ASN A 383 22.96 17.82 16.59
C ASN A 383 21.86 17.87 17.66
N TYR A 384 21.37 16.70 18.05
CA TYR A 384 20.20 16.61 18.93
C TYR A 384 20.65 16.55 20.39
N GLU A 385 20.13 17.45 21.21
CA GLU A 385 20.47 17.52 22.64
C GLU A 385 19.66 16.49 23.45
N HIS A 386 18.36 16.34 23.21
CA HIS A 386 17.51 15.37 23.94
C HIS A 386 16.43 14.74 23.05
N LEU A 387 16.47 13.42 22.90
CA LEU A 387 15.41 12.62 22.26
C LEU A 387 14.31 12.31 23.28
N GLY A 388 13.04 12.30 22.85
CA GLY A 388 11.89 12.07 23.70
C GLY A 388 11.85 10.65 24.27
N GLU A 389 11.46 10.54 25.55
CA GLU A 389 11.57 9.29 26.32
C GLU A 389 10.70 8.14 25.77
N ASN A 390 9.60 8.47 25.08
CA ASN A 390 8.61 7.53 24.56
C ASN A 390 8.95 6.97 23.16
N LEU A 391 10.06 7.39 22.56
CA LEU A 391 10.48 6.93 21.24
C LEU A 391 10.87 5.45 21.26
N SER A 392 10.13 4.65 20.48
CA SER A 392 10.36 3.22 20.28
C SER A 392 11.19 2.93 19.02
N TYR A 393 11.02 3.74 17.98
CA TYR A 393 11.71 3.62 16.70
C TYR A 393 12.34 4.96 16.33
N ILE A 394 13.65 4.94 16.12
CA ILE A 394 14.44 6.12 15.76
C ILE A 394 15.28 5.77 14.55
N HIS A 395 15.04 6.45 13.44
CA HIS A 395 15.84 6.35 12.22
C HIS A 395 16.25 7.75 11.78
N VAL A 396 17.55 7.99 11.69
CA VAL A 396 18.10 9.27 11.27
C VAL A 396 19.13 9.04 10.17
N ARG A 397 18.94 9.70 9.04
CA ARG A 397 19.93 9.84 7.97
C ARG A 397 20.45 11.26 7.98
N ALA A 398 21.78 11.42 7.91
CA ALA A 398 22.38 12.73 7.90
C ALA A 398 23.66 12.90 7.10
N SER A 399 24.04 14.15 6.80
CA SER A 399 25.37 14.44 6.27
C SER A 399 26.40 14.50 7.40
N LYS A 400 26.07 15.17 8.51
CA LYS A 400 26.90 15.23 9.71
C LYS A 400 26.05 14.99 10.94
N ALA A 401 26.51 14.15 11.85
CA ALA A 401 25.89 13.93 13.13
C ALA A 401 26.94 14.04 14.23
N THR A 402 26.66 14.86 15.24
CA THR A 402 27.52 15.04 16.42
C THR A 402 26.68 14.80 17.66
N LEU A 403 27.00 13.73 18.40
CA LEU A 403 26.33 13.42 19.66
C LEU A 403 27.17 13.92 20.83
N LYS A 404 26.55 14.73 21.69
CA LYS A 404 27.21 15.33 22.85
C LYS A 404 27.59 14.29 23.90
N SER A 405 28.46 14.69 24.82
CA SER A 405 28.98 13.79 25.86
C SER A 405 27.91 13.19 26.78
N ASP A 406 26.78 13.89 26.96
CA ASP A 406 25.62 13.52 27.77
C ASP A 406 24.51 12.79 26.99
N PHE A 407 24.74 12.49 25.71
CA PHE A 407 23.77 11.77 24.88
C PHE A 407 23.35 10.44 25.53
N ARG A 408 22.05 10.13 25.42
CA ARG A 408 21.44 8.87 25.83
C ARG A 408 20.41 8.42 24.79
N ILE A 409 20.30 7.12 24.58
CA ILE A 409 19.20 6.54 23.81
C ILE A 409 17.97 6.49 24.73
N PRO A 410 16.78 6.92 24.27
CA PRO A 410 15.56 6.89 25.09
C PRO A 410 15.23 5.50 25.66
N PRO A 411 14.67 5.42 26.88
CA PRO A 411 14.45 4.16 27.58
C PRO A 411 13.46 3.22 26.88
N MET A 412 12.52 3.76 26.09
CA MET A 412 11.53 2.95 25.35
C MET A 412 12.03 2.49 23.98
N THR A 413 13.26 2.85 23.57
CA THR A 413 13.75 2.55 22.23
C THR A 413 14.00 1.05 22.03
N GLU A 414 13.37 0.50 21.00
CA GLU A 414 13.58 -0.86 20.51
C GLU A 414 14.55 -0.89 19.32
N LYS A 415 14.47 0.13 18.45
CA LYS A 415 15.30 0.24 17.25
C LYS A 415 15.90 1.64 17.14
N PHE A 416 17.23 1.70 17.14
CA PHE A 416 17.99 2.93 16.94
C PHE A 416 18.89 2.81 15.71
N THR A 417 18.68 3.68 14.72
CA THR A 417 19.50 3.76 13.51
C THR A 417 19.97 5.18 13.26
N LEU A 418 21.28 5.37 13.15
CA LEU A 418 21.91 6.63 12.80
C LEU A 418 22.91 6.42 11.65
N ASN A 419 22.56 6.96 10.49
CA ASN A 419 23.29 6.84 9.24
C ASN A 419 23.78 8.22 8.79
N ALA A 420 25.01 8.61 9.14
CA ALA A 420 25.56 9.91 8.77
C ALA A 420 26.69 9.80 7.72
N SER A 421 27.03 10.86 6.97
CA SER A 421 28.29 10.87 6.20
C SER A 421 29.50 11.04 7.11
N TYR A 422 29.39 11.93 8.10
CA TYR A 422 30.37 12.14 9.16
C TYR A 422 29.67 11.92 10.51
N LEU A 423 30.05 10.89 11.26
CA LEU A 423 29.49 10.59 12.59
C LEU A 423 30.56 10.73 13.67
N THR A 424 30.32 11.61 14.64
CA THR A 424 31.22 11.85 15.78
C THR A 424 30.42 11.80 17.08
N PHE A 425 30.98 11.13 18.08
CA PHE A 425 30.49 11.14 19.45
C PHE A 425 31.48 11.93 20.30
N GLU A 426 31.06 12.84 21.16
CA GLU A 426 31.99 13.49 22.10
C GLU A 426 32.41 12.53 23.22
N SER A 427 31.54 11.57 23.54
CA SER A 427 31.78 10.51 24.51
C SER A 427 31.09 9.22 24.07
N MET A 428 31.67 8.07 24.44
CA MET A 428 31.07 6.75 24.25
C MET A 428 30.22 6.29 25.44
N ASP A 429 30.00 7.16 26.43
CA ASP A 429 29.34 6.83 27.68
C ASP A 429 27.90 6.30 27.53
N PHE A 430 27.18 6.69 26.49
CA PHE A 430 25.84 6.16 26.19
C PHE A 430 25.81 4.63 26.04
N MET A 431 26.93 4.01 25.65
CA MET A 431 27.06 2.56 25.47
C MET A 431 26.94 1.79 26.80
N TYR A 432 27.15 2.45 27.94
CA TYR A 432 27.00 1.84 29.27
C TYR A 432 25.60 2.04 29.84
N HIS A 433 24.74 2.75 29.12
CA HIS A 433 23.38 3.11 29.54
C HIS A 433 22.36 2.73 28.47
N LEU A 434 22.58 1.60 27.79
CA LEU A 434 21.69 1.13 26.74
C LEU A 434 20.32 0.74 27.33
N PRO A 435 19.20 1.10 26.65
CA PRO A 435 17.86 0.72 27.09
C PRO A 435 17.67 -0.79 27.12
N THR A 436 16.95 -1.29 28.12
CA THR A 436 16.66 -2.73 28.26
C THR A 436 15.80 -3.29 27.13
N ASN A 437 15.03 -2.43 26.46
CA ASN A 437 14.18 -2.78 25.32
C ASN A 437 14.90 -2.78 23.98
N LEU A 438 16.14 -2.28 23.91
CA LEU A 438 16.87 -2.11 22.67
C LEU A 438 17.17 -3.48 22.04
N ALA A 439 16.60 -3.72 20.86
CA ALA A 439 16.76 -4.93 20.08
C ALA A 439 17.70 -4.74 18.87
N SER A 440 17.82 -3.50 18.38
CA SER A 440 18.60 -3.18 17.18
C SER A 440 19.34 -1.84 17.34
N LEU A 441 20.67 -1.87 17.17
CA LEU A 441 21.53 -0.68 17.15
C LEU A 441 22.35 -0.62 15.86
N HIS A 442 22.07 0.38 15.02
CA HIS A 442 22.76 0.59 13.75
C HIS A 442 23.41 1.96 13.73
N LEU A 443 24.72 2.00 13.72
CA LEU A 443 25.52 3.22 13.58
C LEU A 443 26.36 3.08 12.32
N SER A 444 26.22 4.04 11.40
CA SER A 444 26.88 3.98 10.10
C SER A 444 27.41 5.34 9.69
N ALA A 445 28.71 5.39 9.37
CA ALA A 445 29.32 6.55 8.76
C ALA A 445 29.65 6.27 7.27
N LYS A 446 29.12 7.05 6.32
CA LYS A 446 29.41 6.84 4.89
C LYS A 446 30.84 7.25 4.53
N ARG A 447 31.37 8.31 5.14
CA ARG A 447 32.72 8.84 4.86
C ARG A 447 33.67 8.67 6.03
N SER A 448 33.30 9.12 7.23
CA SER A 448 34.18 9.05 8.41
C SER A 448 33.38 8.93 9.70
N GLY A 449 33.65 7.86 10.46
CA GLY A 449 33.15 7.67 11.82
C GLY A 449 34.28 7.74 12.84
N LYS A 450 34.08 8.47 13.95
CA LYS A 450 35.03 8.52 15.06
C LYS A 450 34.39 8.00 16.34
N LEU A 451 34.86 6.85 16.81
CA LEU A 451 34.60 6.37 18.17
C LEU A 451 35.76 6.77 19.07
N TYR A 452 35.44 7.39 20.19
CA TYR A 452 36.41 7.63 21.26
C TYR A 452 36.69 6.33 22.03
N PRO A 453 37.77 6.27 22.82
CA PRO A 453 38.10 5.07 23.59
C PRO A 453 36.95 4.66 24.50
N ILE A 454 36.62 3.37 24.46
CA ILE A 454 35.74 2.72 25.42
C ILE A 454 36.65 2.30 26.58
N THR A 455 36.24 2.57 27.81
CA THR A 455 37.05 2.38 29.03
C THR A 455 36.63 1.15 29.84
N GLN A 456 35.44 0.61 29.59
CA GLN A 456 34.85 -0.54 30.28
C GLN A 456 34.20 -1.49 29.27
N MET A 457 33.90 -2.73 29.68
CA MET A 457 33.16 -3.65 28.80
C MET A 457 31.72 -3.19 28.64
N VAL A 458 31.20 -3.24 27.42
CA VAL A 458 29.80 -2.91 27.13
C VAL A 458 28.88 -4.06 27.55
N GLU A 459 27.85 -3.73 28.33
CA GLU A 459 26.78 -4.66 28.69
C GLU A 459 25.62 -4.52 27.69
N TRP A 460 25.47 -5.52 26.82
CA TRP A 460 24.39 -5.53 25.84
C TRP A 460 23.05 -5.91 26.48
N PRO A 461 21.95 -5.22 26.14
CA PRO A 461 20.60 -5.61 26.57
C PRO A 461 20.25 -7.03 26.13
N SER A 462 19.52 -7.77 26.98
CA SER A 462 19.12 -9.16 26.70
C SER A 462 18.28 -9.34 25.42
N LYS A 463 17.55 -8.30 25.00
CA LYS A 463 16.76 -8.29 23.76
C LYS A 463 17.57 -7.98 22.51
N MET A 464 18.85 -7.59 22.65
CA MET A 464 19.68 -7.20 21.53
C MET A 464 19.86 -8.37 20.57
N SER A 465 19.42 -8.18 19.33
CA SER A 465 19.52 -9.18 18.25
C SER A 465 20.36 -8.69 17.08
N GLU A 466 20.51 -7.38 16.90
CA GLU A 466 21.23 -6.80 15.76
C GLU A 466 22.10 -5.61 16.18
N ILE A 467 23.38 -5.70 15.85
CA ILE A 467 24.37 -4.64 16.07
C ILE A 467 25.13 -4.41 14.77
N ASN A 468 25.12 -3.17 14.30
CA ASN A 468 25.81 -2.80 13.08
C ASN A 468 26.64 -1.53 13.30
N PHE A 469 27.96 -1.64 13.18
CA PHE A 469 28.89 -0.52 13.16
C PHE A 469 29.61 -0.47 11.83
N LYS A 470 29.32 0.55 11.01
CA LYS A 470 29.97 0.73 9.71
C LYS A 470 30.89 1.93 9.70
N ASN A 471 32.15 1.70 9.31
CA ASN A 471 33.18 2.72 9.04
C ASN A 471 33.67 3.52 10.28
N PHE A 472 33.93 2.81 11.39
CA PHE A 472 34.43 3.38 12.66
C PHE A 472 35.87 2.99 13.03
N ASN A 473 36.60 2.35 12.11
CA ASN A 473 37.94 1.82 12.34
C ASN A 473 38.04 1.06 13.68
N ILE A 474 37.21 0.01 13.80
CA ILE A 474 37.12 -0.85 14.97
C ILE A 474 38.24 -1.88 14.85
N ASP A 475 39.22 -1.80 15.74
CA ASP A 475 40.30 -2.78 15.86
C ASP A 475 39.92 -3.90 16.86
N TYR A 476 40.81 -4.88 16.98
CA TYR A 476 40.63 -6.01 17.89
C TYR A 476 40.42 -5.58 19.37
N PHE A 477 41.12 -4.55 19.82
CA PHE A 477 40.99 -4.09 21.21
C PHE A 477 39.62 -3.48 21.47
N LYS A 478 39.09 -2.70 20.51
CA LYS A 478 37.74 -2.15 20.57
C LYS A 478 36.66 -3.23 20.50
N LEU A 479 36.82 -4.27 19.68
CA LEU A 479 35.86 -5.39 19.65
C LEU A 479 35.75 -6.06 21.02
N LYS A 480 36.89 -6.31 21.68
CA LYS A 480 36.91 -6.88 23.03
C LYS A 480 36.22 -5.99 24.06
N GLN A 481 36.35 -4.67 23.95
CA GLN A 481 35.66 -3.72 24.84
C GLN A 481 34.16 -3.63 24.53
N LEU A 482 33.78 -3.77 23.26
CA LEU A 482 32.39 -3.91 22.83
C LEU A 482 31.78 -5.24 23.26
N ASN A 483 32.54 -6.19 23.80
CA ASN A 483 32.05 -7.52 24.18
C ASN A 483 31.38 -8.26 22.99
N LEU A 484 32.04 -8.23 21.82
CA LEU A 484 31.62 -8.85 20.56
C LEU A 484 32.60 -9.89 20.04
#